data_AF-A0A964JZ43-F1
#
_entry.id   AF-A0A964JZ43-F1
#
_cell.length_a   1.000
_cell.length_b   1.000
_cell.length_c   1.000
_cell.angle_alpha   90.00
_cell.angle_beta   90.00
_cell.angle_gamma   90.00
#
_symmetry.space_group_name_H-M   'P 1'
#
loop_
_entity.id
_entity.type
_entity.pdbx_description
1 polymer ?
#
loop_
_entity_poly.entity_id
_entity_poly.type
_entity_poly.pdbx_seq_one_letter_code
_entity_poly.pdbx_strand_id
1 'polypeptide(L)'
;PAVTGNFLTHDITTLVTAAVHGQGLVFAPLPLVLPLFRTGALRPVLPECVSQPARIYIHYVSRKQLPARVKAFVNFMLEHLRRNPDLTSDPQALLAPFVGNPRPFRRRPSP
;
A
#
# COMPACT_ATOMS: atom_id res chain seq x y z
N PRO A 1 -17.70 -1.26 9.58
CA PRO A 1 -18.83 -0.59 8.90
C PRO A 1 -18.87 -0.92 7.40
N ALA A 2 -20.07 -1.02 6.82
CA ALA A 2 -20.21 -1.18 5.37
C ALA A 2 -19.83 0.14 4.68
N VAL A 3 -18.99 0.08 3.66
CA VAL A 3 -18.56 1.24 2.87
C VAL A 3 -19.39 1.26 1.60
N THR A 4 -20.11 2.35 1.35
CA THR A 4 -20.90 2.56 0.13
C THR A 4 -20.10 3.42 -0.85
N GLY A 5 -20.19 3.12 -2.15
CA GLY A 5 -19.51 3.90 -3.18
C GLY A 5 -19.89 3.45 -4.59
N ASN A 6 -19.39 4.17 -5.59
CA ASN A 6 -19.68 3.91 -7.01
C ASN A 6 -18.97 2.66 -7.55
N PHE A 7 -18.00 2.13 -6.82
CA PHE A 7 -17.25 0.92 -7.17
C PHE A 7 -16.81 0.19 -5.90
N LEU A 8 -17.19 -1.09 -5.77
CA LEU A 8 -16.89 -1.93 -4.62
C LEU A 8 -16.35 -3.29 -5.09
N THR A 9 -15.22 -3.70 -4.54
CA THR A 9 -14.63 -5.03 -4.78
C THR A 9 -13.76 -5.42 -3.58
N HIS A 10 -13.48 -6.72 -3.45
CA HIS A 10 -12.59 -7.26 -2.43
C HIS A 10 -11.13 -7.38 -2.89
N ASP A 11 -10.84 -7.02 -4.14
CA ASP A 11 -9.48 -7.05 -4.68
C ASP A 11 -8.85 -5.65 -4.75
N ILE A 12 -7.73 -5.48 -4.03
CA ILE A 12 -7.05 -4.18 -3.93
C ILE A 12 -6.39 -3.77 -5.26
N THR A 13 -5.93 -4.72 -6.07
CA THR A 13 -5.28 -4.39 -7.35
C THR A 13 -6.28 -3.81 -8.35
N THR A 14 -7.51 -4.32 -8.33
CA THR A 14 -8.65 -3.80 -9.09
C THR A 14 -9.03 -2.39 -8.62
N LEU A 15 -9.08 -2.13 -7.31
CA LEU A 15 -9.33 -0.79 -6.77
C LEU A 15 -8.26 0.21 -7.18
N VAL A 16 -6.98 -0.17 -7.09
CA VAL A 16 -5.86 0.67 -7.50
C VAL A 16 -5.91 0.97 -9.00
N THR A 17 -6.22 -0.04 -9.81
CA THR A 17 -6.39 0.12 -11.27
C THR A 17 -7.53 1.09 -11.58
N ALA A 18 -8.67 0.96 -10.90
CA ALA A 18 -9.80 1.88 -11.06
C ALA A 18 -9.41 3.33 -10.71
N ALA A 19 -8.62 3.54 -9.64
CA ALA A 19 -8.12 4.86 -9.28
C ALA A 19 -7.14 5.44 -10.32
N VAL A 20 -6.26 4.61 -10.88
CA VAL A 20 -5.36 5.02 -12.00
C VAL A 20 -6.17 5.48 -13.21
N HIS A 21 -7.31 4.85 -13.48
CA HIS A 21 -8.25 5.25 -14.54
C HIS A 21 -9.24 6.36 -14.13
N GLY A 22 -9.01 7.03 -13.00
CA GLY A 22 -9.78 8.20 -12.58
C GLY A 22 -11.15 7.90 -12.00
N GLN A 23 -11.43 6.66 -11.58
CA GLN A 23 -12.72 6.28 -10.98
C GLN A 23 -12.89 6.73 -9.52
N GLY A 24 -11.90 7.42 -8.95
CA GLY A 24 -11.99 8.02 -7.62
C GLY A 24 -10.70 7.91 -6.81
N LEU A 25 -10.86 7.90 -5.49
CA LEU A 25 -9.77 7.72 -4.52
C LEU A 25 -9.69 6.26 -4.07
N VAL A 26 -8.48 5.81 -3.74
CA VAL A 26 -8.24 4.49 -3.17
C VAL A 26 -7.41 4.61 -1.91
N PHE A 27 -7.78 3.83 -0.88
CA PHE A 27 -6.97 3.61 0.30
C PHE A 27 -6.30 2.23 0.16
N ALA A 28 -4.99 2.23 -0.06
CA ALA A 28 -4.23 1.03 -0.37
C ALA A 28 -2.89 0.99 0.39
N PRO A 29 -2.30 -0.20 0.58
CA PRO A 29 -0.96 -0.32 1.15
C PRO A 29 0.06 0.50 0.36
N LEU A 30 0.85 1.32 1.05
CA LEU A 30 1.90 2.14 0.44
C LEU A 30 2.84 1.38 -0.49
N PRO A 31 3.38 0.20 -0.12
CA PRO A 31 4.29 -0.55 -1.00
C PRO A 31 3.69 -0.88 -2.37
N LEU A 32 2.36 -1.03 -2.45
CA LEU A 32 1.66 -1.32 -3.70
C LEU A 32 1.55 -0.08 -4.60
N VAL A 33 1.38 1.11 -4.02
CA VAL A 33 1.12 2.35 -4.78
C VAL A 33 2.34 3.25 -4.95
N LEU A 34 3.42 3.03 -4.19
CA LEU A 34 4.66 3.80 -4.29
C LEU A 34 5.23 3.86 -5.73
N PRO A 35 5.29 2.75 -6.49
CA PRO A 35 5.70 2.82 -7.91
C PRO A 35 4.80 3.72 -8.76
N LEU A 36 3.51 3.78 -8.45
CA LEU A 36 2.53 4.62 -9.16
C LEU A 36 2.68 6.10 -8.77
N PHE A 37 3.14 6.40 -7.56
CA PHE A 37 3.52 7.76 -7.17
C PHE A 37 4.81 8.20 -7.88
N ARG A 38 5.82 7.31 -7.96
CA ARG A 38 7.09 7.60 -8.66
C ARG A 38 6.88 7.89 -10.16
N THR A 39 5.91 7.24 -10.80
CA THR A 39 5.56 7.47 -12.22
C THR A 39 4.56 8.61 -12.44
N GLY A 40 3.94 9.13 -11.37
CA GLY A 40 2.88 10.15 -11.45
C GLY A 40 1.51 9.62 -11.89
N ALA A 41 1.34 8.30 -12.05
CA ALA A 41 0.06 7.67 -12.36
C ALA A 41 -0.95 7.81 -11.21
N LEU A 42 -0.46 7.89 -9.97
CA LEU A 42 -1.23 8.26 -8.78
C LEU A 42 -0.51 9.36 -8.02
N ARG A 43 -1.25 10.03 -7.12
CA ARG A 43 -0.71 11.00 -6.18
C ARG A 43 -1.39 10.87 -4.81
N PRO A 44 -0.67 11.09 -3.70
CA PRO A 44 -1.30 11.22 -2.40
C PRO A 44 -2.15 12.49 -2.34
N VAL A 45 -3.31 12.40 -1.68
CA VAL A 45 -4.25 13.53 -1.54
C VAL A 45 -4.69 13.82 -0.10
N LEU A 46 -4.47 12.88 0.82
CA LEU A 46 -4.82 12.97 2.24
C LEU A 46 -3.64 12.44 3.08
N PRO A 47 -2.48 13.15 3.11
CA PRO A 47 -1.27 12.69 3.80
C PRO A 47 -1.39 12.59 5.34
N GLU A 48 -2.49 13.06 5.91
CA GLU A 48 -2.86 12.90 7.31
C GLU A 48 -3.60 11.57 7.58
N CYS A 49 -4.16 10.95 6.53
CA CYS A 49 -4.93 9.70 6.62
C CYS A 49 -4.10 8.47 6.27
N VAL A 50 -2.87 8.39 6.79
CA VAL A 50 -1.95 7.27 6.50
C VAL A 50 -2.24 6.11 7.45
N SER A 51 -2.26 4.89 6.89
CA SER A 51 -2.43 3.69 7.72
C SER A 51 -1.26 3.52 8.68
N GLN A 52 -1.53 2.93 9.85
CA GLN A 52 -0.47 2.50 10.74
C GLN A 52 0.44 1.47 10.03
N PRO A 53 1.75 1.43 10.34
CA PRO A 53 2.66 0.47 9.74
C PRO A 53 2.14 -0.96 9.88
N ALA A 54 1.85 -1.60 8.75
CA ALA A 54 1.42 -2.99 8.73
C ALA A 54 2.63 -3.91 8.98
N ARG A 55 2.46 -4.89 9.88
CA ARG A 55 3.48 -5.92 10.11
C ARG A 55 3.19 -7.13 9.23
N ILE A 56 4.17 -7.53 8.42
CA ILE A 56 4.11 -8.74 7.59
C ILE A 56 4.77 -9.88 8.35
N TYR A 57 4.09 -11.03 8.43
CA TYR A 57 4.58 -12.21 9.12
C TYR A 57 4.68 -13.40 8.17
N ILE A 58 5.75 -14.19 8.33
CA ILE A 58 5.85 -15.50 7.68
C ILE A 58 5.29 -16.53 8.67
N HIS A 59 4.13 -17.09 8.34
CA HIS A 59 3.43 -18.06 9.20
C HIS A 59 3.76 -19.50 8.79
N TYR A 60 3.98 -20.37 9.77
CA TYR A 60 4.23 -21.80 9.57
C TYR A 60 3.73 -22.60 10.78
N VAL A 61 3.36 -23.85 10.55
CA VAL A 61 2.53 -24.66 11.46
C VAL A 61 3.18 -24.92 12.82
N SER A 62 4.50 -25.14 12.89
CA SER A 62 5.19 -25.42 14.15
C SER A 62 6.64 -24.93 14.13
N ARG A 63 7.10 -24.41 15.29
CA ARG A 63 8.52 -24.10 15.54
C ARG A 63 9.32 -25.31 16.03
N LYS A 64 8.66 -26.36 16.54
CA LYS A 64 9.31 -27.60 16.96
C LYS A 64 9.63 -28.45 15.72
N GLN A 65 10.90 -28.84 15.58
CA GLN A 65 11.42 -29.63 14.45
C GLN A 65 11.13 -29.00 13.06
N LEU A 66 11.34 -27.69 12.92
CA LEU A 66 11.18 -27.01 11.64
C LEU A 66 12.13 -27.63 10.59
N PRO A 67 11.62 -28.18 9.47
CA PRO A 67 12.47 -28.78 8.45
C PRO A 67 13.52 -27.78 7.93
N ALA A 68 14.74 -28.23 7.70
CA ALA A 68 15.85 -27.39 7.29
C ALA A 68 15.54 -26.54 6.03
N ARG A 69 14.80 -27.12 5.07
CA ARG A 69 14.34 -26.42 3.86
C ARG A 69 13.44 -25.23 4.17
N VAL A 70 12.52 -25.35 5.13
CA VAL A 70 11.63 -24.25 5.52
C VAL A 70 12.44 -23.14 6.21
N LYS A 71 13.36 -23.50 7.10
CA LYS A 71 14.25 -22.53 7.75
C LYS A 71 15.10 -21.76 6.73
N ALA A 72 15.67 -22.46 5.75
CA ALA A 72 16.44 -21.84 4.67
C ALA A 72 15.58 -20.86 3.85
N PHE A 73 14.35 -21.25 3.49
CA PHE A 73 13.42 -20.38 2.77
C PHE A 73 13.02 -19.14 3.59
N VAL A 74 12.68 -19.31 4.87
CA VAL A 74 12.34 -18.19 5.77
C VAL A 74 13.50 -17.21 5.87
N ASN A 75 14.73 -17.71 6.05
CA ASN A 75 15.91 -16.86 6.12
C ASN A 75 16.13 -16.08 4.82
N PHE A 76 16.01 -16.76 3.66
CA PHE A 76 16.10 -16.12 2.34
C PHE A 76 15.05 -15.01 2.17
N MET A 77 13.80 -15.29 2.52
CA MET A 77 12.71 -14.31 2.42
C MET A 77 12.95 -13.10 3.35
N LEU A 78 13.36 -13.33 4.60
CA LEU A 78 13.65 -12.25 5.54
C LEU A 78 14.80 -11.36 5.05
N GLU A 79 15.85 -11.98 4.50
CA GLU A 79 16.97 -11.25 3.91
C GLU A 79 16.53 -10.37 2.73
N HIS A 80 15.69 -10.90 1.84
CA HIS A 80 15.22 -10.18 0.67
C HIS A 80 14.23 -9.06 1.03
N LEU A 81 13.27 -9.33 1.91
CA LEU A 81 12.24 -8.37 2.31
C LEU A 81 12.81 -7.20 3.11
N ARG A 82 13.80 -7.45 3.98
CA ARG A 82 14.46 -6.38 4.77
C ARG A 82 15.31 -5.43 3.93
N ARG A 83 15.74 -5.86 2.73
CA ARG A 83 16.47 -4.99 1.79
C ARG A 83 15.56 -4.03 1.03
N ASN A 84 14.24 -4.24 1.08
CA ASN A 84 13.30 -3.39 0.38
C ASN A 84 12.90 -2.19 1.27
N PRO A 85 13.39 -0.97 0.98
CA PRO A 85 13.10 0.20 1.81
C PRO A 85 11.61 0.51 1.86
N ASP A 86 10.87 0.25 0.79
CA ASP A 86 9.44 0.52 0.68
C ASP A 86 8.61 -0.34 1.67
N LEU A 87 9.17 -1.45 2.16
CA LEU A 87 8.55 -2.33 3.16
C LEU A 87 9.01 -2.06 4.59
N THR A 88 10.16 -1.41 4.79
CA THR A 88 10.78 -1.25 6.10
C THR A 88 10.72 0.17 6.66
N SER A 89 10.51 1.16 5.79
CA SER A 89 10.53 2.57 6.17
C SER A 89 9.21 3.02 6.80
N ASP A 90 9.31 4.11 7.56
CA ASP A 90 8.13 4.78 8.11
C ASP A 90 7.18 5.26 6.98
N PRO A 91 5.86 4.99 7.08
CA PRO A 91 4.88 5.40 6.09
C PRO A 91 4.89 6.90 5.77
N GLN A 92 5.09 7.75 6.77
CA GLN A 92 5.09 9.20 6.59
C GLN A 92 6.36 9.64 5.82
N ALA A 93 7.50 9.06 6.17
CA ALA A 93 8.76 9.30 5.46
C ALA A 93 8.67 8.86 3.98
N LEU A 94 8.01 7.74 3.70
CA LEU A 94 7.79 7.26 2.33
C LEU A 94 6.87 8.18 1.51
N LEU A 95 5.92 8.85 2.16
CA LEU A 95 4.98 9.77 1.51
C LEU A 95 5.56 11.15 1.30
N ALA A 96 6.42 11.63 2.19
CA ALA A 96 6.94 13.00 2.20
C ALA A 96 7.41 13.52 0.83
N PRO A 97 8.12 12.75 -0.02
CA PRO A 97 8.56 13.23 -1.35
C PRO A 97 7.41 13.53 -2.32
N PHE A 98 6.23 12.97 -2.09
CA PHE A 98 5.08 13.03 -3.00
C PHE A 98 3.99 14.01 -2.52
N VAL A 99 4.13 14.54 -1.30
CA VAL A 99 3.19 15.50 -0.73
C VAL A 99 3.57 16.91 -1.19
N GLY A 100 3.07 17.32 -2.35
CA GLY A 100 3.09 18.70 -2.81
C GLY A 100 1.87 19.48 -2.30
N ASN A 101 1.99 20.81 -2.22
CA ASN A 101 0.95 21.72 -1.70
C ASN A 101 -0.45 21.34 -2.24
N PRO A 102 -1.42 20.96 -1.38
CA PRO A 102 -2.71 20.48 -1.84
C PRO A 102 -3.44 21.58 -2.62
N ARG A 103 -3.63 21.38 -3.93
CA ARG A 103 -4.57 22.20 -4.68
C ARG A 103 -5.97 21.88 -4.15
N PRO A 104 -6.79 22.89 -3.77
CA PRO A 104 -8.11 22.64 -3.22
C PRO A 104 -8.93 21.80 -4.20
N PHE A 105 -9.56 20.75 -3.66
CA PHE A 105 -10.42 19.86 -4.42
C PHE A 105 -11.65 20.65 -4.89
N ARG A 106 -11.61 21.16 -6.13
CA ARG A 106 -12.79 21.77 -6.76
C ARG A 106 -13.82 20.68 -6.98
N ARG A 107 -14.85 20.62 -6.12
CA ARG A 107 -16.07 19.87 -6.41
C ARG A 107 -16.62 20.38 -7.75
N ARG A 108 -16.69 19.52 -8.76
CA ARG A 108 -17.55 19.78 -9.92
C ARG A 108 -18.99 19.78 -9.41
N PRO A 109 -19.82 20.78 -9.75
CA PRO A 109 -21.24 20.70 -9.45
C PRO A 109 -21.82 19.49 -10.17
N SER A 110 -22.58 18.68 -9.43
CA SER A 110 -23.40 17.63 -10.02
C SER A 110 -24.53 18.28 -10.85
N PRO A 111 -24.92 17.69 -11.99
CA PRO A 111 -26.10 18.11 -12.76
C PRO A 111 -27.41 17.86 -12.00
#